data_AF-A0A521BGE2-F1
#
_entry.id   AF-A0A521BGE2-F1
#
_cell.length_a   1.000
_cell.length_b   1.000
_cell.length_c   1.000
_cell.angle_alpha   90.00
_cell.angle_beta   90.00
_cell.angle_gamma   90.00
#
_symmetry.space_group_name_H-M   'P 1'
#
loop_
_entity.id
_entity.type
_entity.pdbx_description
1 polymer ?
#
loop_
_entity_poly.entity_id
_entity_poly.type
_entity_poly.pdbx_seq_one_letter_code
_entity_poly.pdbx_strand_id
1 'polypeptide(L)'
;MFFLWACKNNKIPADIIPKEKMILMMIDMHYADAYFNREIESDSTLARTNALYKFIFKKYKTDSVQFKHSFDYYAENPEILDNIYEAMIDSVVKKQTVLTKLDLLRKKELEKKLDTLMKKHVDSLARKSFTENRVQNRLMKKDSLKKKDSLKKKDNFKKLVL
;
A
#
# COMPACT_ATOMS: atom_id res chain seq x y z
N MET A 1 9.67 -37.81 -50.23
CA MET A 1 9.74 -37.25 -48.86
C MET A 1 9.04 -35.89 -48.89
N PHE A 2 7.72 -35.89 -48.78
CA PHE A 2 6.92 -34.66 -48.76
C PHE A 2 6.83 -34.16 -47.33
N PHE A 3 7.54 -33.07 -47.02
CA PHE A 3 7.34 -32.32 -45.79
C PHE A 3 6.15 -31.37 -45.99
N LEU A 4 4.99 -31.73 -45.42
CA LEU A 4 3.87 -30.82 -45.26
C LEU A 4 4.00 -30.16 -43.88
N TRP A 5 4.69 -29.01 -43.85
CA TRP A 5 4.63 -28.12 -42.70
C TRP A 5 3.34 -27.30 -42.79
N ALA A 6 2.29 -27.79 -42.15
CA ALA A 6 1.05 -27.03 -41.97
C ALA A 6 1.19 -26.11 -40.75
N CYS A 7 1.85 -24.97 -40.92
CA CYS A 7 1.68 -23.84 -39.99
C CYS A 7 0.30 -23.23 -40.28
N LYS A 8 -0.71 -23.61 -39.50
CA LYS A 8 -2.04 -22.98 -39.51
C LYS A 8 -1.93 -21.59 -38.88
N ASN A 9 -1.36 -20.64 -39.63
CA ASN A 9 -1.37 -19.22 -39.27
C ASN A 9 -2.81 -18.71 -39.46
N ASN A 10 -3.68 -18.97 -38.47
CA ASN A 10 -4.95 -18.26 -38.33
C ASN A 10 -4.62 -16.79 -38.05
N LYS A 11 -4.35 -16.02 -39.10
CA LYS A 11 -4.15 -14.57 -39.00
C LYS A 11 -5.48 -13.97 -38.56
N ILE A 12 -5.49 -13.43 -37.34
CA ILE A 12 -6.61 -12.64 -36.83
C ILE A 12 -6.91 -11.54 -37.86
N PRO A 13 -8.17 -11.34 -38.28
CA PRO A 13 -8.54 -10.29 -39.22
C PRO A 13 -8.11 -8.90 -38.71
N ALA A 14 -7.76 -8.00 -39.63
CA ALA A 14 -7.12 -6.72 -39.27
C ALA A 14 -8.05 -5.77 -38.48
N ASP A 15 -9.36 -5.97 -38.57
CA ASP A 15 -10.41 -5.24 -37.87
C ASP A 15 -10.65 -5.74 -36.44
N ILE A 16 -10.11 -6.91 -36.08
CA ILE A 16 -10.23 -7.52 -34.75
C ILE A 16 -9.11 -7.00 -33.84
N ILE A 17 -9.50 -6.58 -32.63
CA ILE A 17 -8.57 -6.19 -31.57
C ILE A 17 -7.67 -7.39 -31.24
N PRO A 18 -6.33 -7.27 -31.33
CA PRO A 18 -5.42 -8.37 -31.02
C PRO A 18 -5.60 -8.92 -29.60
N LYS A 19 -5.28 -10.21 -29.42
CA LYS A 19 -5.50 -10.96 -28.19
C LYS A 19 -4.91 -10.25 -26.96
N GLU A 20 -3.67 -9.79 -27.04
CA GLU A 20 -2.97 -9.13 -25.93
C GLU A 20 -3.65 -7.83 -25.53
N LYS A 21 -4.14 -7.08 -26.52
CA LYS A 21 -4.88 -5.84 -26.30
C LYS A 21 -6.27 -6.14 -25.71
N MET A 22 -6.95 -7.17 -26.20
CA MET A 22 -8.25 -7.62 -25.68
C MET A 22 -8.15 -8.03 -24.21
N ILE A 23 -7.15 -8.83 -23.82
CA ILE A 23 -6.90 -9.22 -22.43
C ILE A 23 -6.81 -8.00 -21.53
N LEU A 24 -5.98 -7.00 -21.91
CA LEU A 24 -5.81 -5.79 -21.11
C LEU A 24 -7.09 -4.95 -21.03
N MET A 25 -7.87 -4.89 -22.11
CA MET A 25 -9.15 -4.19 -22.12
C MET A 25 -10.17 -4.86 -21.22
N MET A 26 -10.31 -6.19 -21.29
CA MET A 26 -11.24 -6.95 -20.46
C MET A 26 -10.91 -6.81 -18.97
N ILE A 27 -9.63 -6.81 -18.60
CA ILE A 27 -9.19 -6.50 -17.22
C ILE A 27 -9.72 -5.14 -16.77
N ASP A 28 -9.50 -4.09 -17.57
CA ASP A 28 -9.92 -2.74 -17.22
C ASP A 28 -11.45 -2.60 -17.16
N MET A 29 -12.18 -3.27 -18.06
CA MET A 29 -13.65 -3.30 -18.05
C MET A 29 -14.17 -3.98 -16.79
N HIS A 30 -13.64 -5.16 -16.44
CA HIS A 30 -14.03 -5.84 -15.20
C HIS A 30 -13.64 -5.06 -13.94
N TYR A 31 -12.57 -4.26 -13.96
CA TYR A 31 -12.28 -3.34 -12.86
C TYR A 31 -13.30 -2.21 -12.76
N ALA A 32 -13.77 -1.67 -13.89
CA ALA A 32 -14.84 -0.68 -13.89
C ALA A 32 -16.14 -1.27 -13.29
N ASP A 33 -16.48 -2.51 -13.65
CA ASP A 33 -17.64 -3.21 -13.09
C ASP A 33 -17.47 -3.46 -11.59
N ALA A 34 -16.32 -4.02 -11.20
CA ALA A 34 -16.03 -4.34 -9.81
C ALA A 34 -16.02 -3.10 -8.89
N TYR A 35 -15.69 -1.93 -9.43
CA TYR A 35 -15.72 -0.68 -8.68
C TYR A 35 -17.14 -0.32 -8.22
N PHE A 36 -18.15 -0.59 -9.05
CA PHE A 36 -19.55 -0.26 -8.78
C PHE A 36 -20.40 -1.46 -8.32
N ASN A 37 -19.85 -2.68 -8.30
CA ASN A 37 -20.57 -3.92 -7.97
C ASN A 37 -21.25 -3.97 -6.58
N ARG A 38 -20.92 -3.05 -5.66
CA ARG A 38 -21.58 -2.94 -4.35
C ARG A 38 -22.75 -1.95 -4.31
N GLU A 39 -22.93 -1.18 -5.37
CA GLU A 39 -24.02 -0.22 -5.49
C GLU A 39 -25.25 -0.92 -6.08
N ILE A 40 -26.45 -0.48 -5.68
CA ILE A 40 -27.68 -0.94 -6.33
C ILE A 40 -27.63 -0.48 -7.79
N GLU A 41 -27.92 -1.40 -8.71
CA GLU A 41 -28.02 -1.05 -10.13
C GLU A 41 -29.09 0.02 -10.31
N SER A 42 -28.68 1.16 -10.86
CA SER A 42 -29.51 2.32 -11.12
C SER A 42 -29.00 3.02 -12.36
N ASP A 43 -29.82 3.88 -12.97
CA ASP A 43 -29.43 4.69 -14.13
C ASP A 43 -28.14 5.49 -13.85
N SER A 44 -27.97 5.96 -12.62
CA SER A 44 -26.77 6.68 -12.18
C SER A 44 -25.53 5.80 -12.14
N THR A 45 -25.65 4.57 -11.61
CA THR A 45 -24.57 3.59 -11.59
C THR A 45 -24.18 3.20 -13.01
N LEU A 46 -25.17 2.90 -13.87
CA LEU A 46 -24.95 2.56 -15.28
C LEU A 46 -24.28 3.70 -16.06
N ALA A 47 -24.72 4.95 -15.86
CA ALA A 47 -24.11 6.11 -16.51
C ALA A 47 -22.63 6.28 -16.13
N ARG A 48 -22.28 6.03 -14.86
CA ARG A 48 -20.90 6.10 -14.38
C ARG A 48 -20.04 4.95 -14.89
N THR A 49 -20.54 3.71 -14.91
CA THR A 49 -19.84 2.57 -15.53
C THR A 49 -19.59 2.83 -17.02
N ASN A 50 -20.60 3.31 -17.75
CA ASN A 50 -20.46 3.68 -19.16
C ASN A 50 -19.45 4.81 -19.40
N ALA A 51 -19.32 5.76 -18.46
CA ALA A 51 -18.29 6.79 -18.53
C ALA A 51 -16.87 6.19 -18.40
N LEU A 52 -16.69 5.20 -17.51
CA LEU A 52 -15.42 4.46 -17.41
C LEU A 52 -15.12 3.66 -18.69
N TYR A 53 -16.12 2.99 -19.26
CA TYR A 53 -15.94 2.26 -20.51
C TYR A 53 -15.49 3.18 -21.65
N LYS A 54 -16.09 4.37 -21.79
CA LYS A 54 -15.65 5.38 -22.76
C LYS A 54 -14.18 5.79 -22.56
N PHE A 55 -13.75 5.95 -21.31
CA PHE A 55 -12.35 6.23 -21.00
C PHE A 55 -11.43 5.07 -21.39
N ILE A 56 -11.84 3.83 -21.12
CA ILE A 56 -11.10 2.62 -21.49
C ILE A 56 -10.95 2.53 -23.01
N PHE A 57 -12.04 2.68 -23.77
CA PHE A 57 -11.98 2.68 -25.24
C PHE A 57 -11.00 3.74 -25.77
N LYS A 58 -11.00 4.95 -25.21
CA LYS A 58 -10.04 5.99 -25.54
C LYS A 58 -8.59 5.59 -25.21
N LYS A 59 -8.34 5.02 -24.02
CA LYS A 59 -7.01 4.52 -23.59
C LYS A 59 -6.45 3.52 -24.61
N TYR A 60 -7.29 2.62 -25.11
CA TYR A 60 -6.90 1.59 -26.06
C TYR A 60 -7.07 1.99 -27.53
N LYS A 61 -7.45 3.24 -27.85
CA LYS A 61 -7.66 3.72 -29.23
C LYS A 61 -8.62 2.80 -30.01
N THR A 62 -9.81 2.61 -29.48
CA THR A 62 -10.88 1.78 -30.05
C THR A 62 -12.23 2.36 -29.62
N ASP A 63 -13.32 1.66 -29.92
CA ASP A 63 -14.68 2.02 -29.52
C ASP A 63 -15.49 0.77 -29.13
N SER A 64 -16.73 0.99 -28.70
CA SER A 64 -17.63 -0.09 -28.29
C SER A 64 -17.99 -1.04 -29.43
N VAL A 65 -18.05 -0.54 -30.66
CA VAL A 65 -18.44 -1.33 -31.84
C VAL A 65 -17.33 -2.29 -32.20
N GLN A 66 -16.09 -1.80 -32.32
CA GLN A 66 -14.93 -2.63 -32.59
C GLN A 66 -14.66 -3.61 -31.44
N PHE A 67 -14.81 -3.18 -30.19
CA PHE A 67 -14.68 -4.07 -29.05
C PHE A 67 -15.69 -5.22 -29.11
N LYS A 68 -16.97 -4.89 -29.31
CA LYS A 68 -18.02 -5.91 -29.41
C LYS A 68 -17.79 -6.86 -30.58
N HIS A 69 -17.48 -6.33 -31.77
CA HIS A 69 -17.15 -7.14 -32.95
C HIS A 69 -15.97 -8.09 -32.69
N SER A 70 -14.92 -7.60 -32.02
CA SER A 70 -13.76 -8.41 -31.67
C SER A 70 -14.09 -9.48 -30.62
N PHE A 71 -14.92 -9.14 -29.64
CA PHE A 71 -15.37 -10.07 -28.62
C PHE A 71 -16.23 -11.18 -29.23
N ASP A 72 -17.18 -10.82 -30.11
CA ASP A 72 -18.05 -11.77 -30.80
C ASP A 72 -17.21 -12.74 -31.67
N TYR A 73 -16.17 -12.25 -32.37
CA TYR A 73 -15.20 -13.10 -33.06
C TYR A 73 -14.51 -14.11 -32.13
N TYR A 74 -14.07 -13.67 -30.93
CA TYR A 74 -13.47 -14.60 -29.97
C TYR A 74 -14.48 -15.58 -29.40
N ALA A 75 -15.73 -15.16 -29.18
CA ALA A 75 -16.82 -16.03 -28.70
C ALA A 75 -17.17 -17.15 -29.70
N GLU A 76 -17.03 -16.89 -31.00
CA GLU A 76 -17.14 -17.92 -32.05
C GLU A 76 -15.94 -18.89 -32.08
N ASN A 77 -14.87 -18.58 -31.35
CA ASN A 77 -13.65 -19.39 -31.24
C ASN A 77 -13.35 -19.73 -29.77
N PRO A 78 -14.11 -20.65 -29.14
CA PRO A 78 -14.06 -20.89 -27.69
C PRO A 78 -12.66 -21.17 -27.14
N GLU A 79 -11.83 -21.96 -27.83
CA GLU A 79 -10.46 -22.22 -27.40
C GLU A 79 -9.63 -20.93 -27.28
N ILE A 80 -9.81 -19.98 -28.20
CA ILE A 80 -9.09 -18.70 -28.16
C ILE A 80 -9.62 -17.83 -27.02
N LEU A 81 -10.93 -17.81 -26.81
CA LEU A 81 -11.57 -17.05 -25.73
C LEU A 81 -11.19 -17.58 -24.35
N ASP A 82 -11.15 -18.90 -24.16
CA ASP A 82 -10.70 -19.52 -22.91
C ASP A 82 -9.26 -19.11 -22.61
N ASN A 83 -8.38 -19.16 -23.61
CA ASN A 83 -7.00 -18.70 -23.47
C ASN A 83 -6.88 -17.18 -23.18
N ILE A 84 -7.88 -16.36 -23.53
CA ILE A 84 -7.93 -14.94 -23.16
C ILE A 84 -8.31 -14.82 -21.68
N TYR A 85 -9.34 -15.54 -21.24
CA TYR A 85 -9.80 -15.52 -19.85
C TYR A 85 -8.75 -16.08 -18.88
N GLU A 86 -8.07 -17.19 -19.22
CA GLU A 86 -6.98 -17.73 -18.41
C GLU A 86 -5.85 -16.71 -18.24
N ALA A 87 -5.37 -16.13 -19.34
CA ALA A 87 -4.31 -15.12 -19.30
C ALA A 87 -4.72 -13.86 -18.53
N MET A 88 -6.00 -13.48 -18.59
CA MET A 88 -6.56 -12.40 -17.79
C MET A 88 -6.49 -12.72 -16.30
N ILE A 89 -6.99 -13.88 -15.88
CA ILE A 89 -7.00 -14.32 -14.48
C ILE A 89 -5.57 -14.37 -13.94
N ASP A 90 -4.65 -14.97 -14.68
CA ASP A 90 -3.23 -15.06 -14.30
C ASP A 90 -2.59 -13.67 -14.12
N SER A 91 -2.89 -12.74 -15.01
CA SER A 91 -2.41 -11.35 -14.92
C SER A 91 -2.91 -10.67 -13.64
N VAL A 92 -4.20 -10.82 -13.34
CA VAL A 92 -4.81 -10.25 -12.13
C VAL A 92 -4.22 -10.88 -10.86
N VAL A 93 -4.10 -12.22 -10.81
CA VAL A 93 -3.53 -12.95 -9.66
C VAL A 93 -2.08 -12.56 -9.42
N LYS A 94 -1.27 -12.46 -10.49
CA LYS A 94 0.12 -12.03 -10.40
C LYS A 94 0.22 -10.61 -9.84
N LYS A 95 -0.60 -9.68 -10.34
CA LYS A 95 -0.64 -8.30 -9.84
C LYS A 95 -1.06 -8.27 -8.37
N GLN A 96 -2.08 -9.03 -7.99
CA GLN A 96 -2.55 -9.11 -6.61
C GLN A 96 -1.45 -9.64 -5.67
N THR A 97 -0.73 -10.69 -6.08
CA THR A 97 0.36 -11.29 -5.30
C THR A 97 1.52 -10.31 -5.07
N VAL A 98 1.82 -9.46 -6.06
CA VAL A 98 2.83 -8.41 -5.89
C VAL A 98 2.34 -7.35 -4.90
N LEU A 99 1.09 -6.90 -5.04
CA LEU A 99 0.50 -5.89 -4.15
C LEU A 99 0.46 -6.37 -2.70
N THR A 100 0.01 -7.60 -2.45
CA THR A 100 -0.04 -8.16 -1.08
C THR A 100 1.35 -8.27 -0.47
N LYS A 101 2.35 -8.70 -1.25
CA LYS A 101 3.74 -8.73 -0.78
C LYS A 101 4.26 -7.34 -0.43
N LEU A 102 3.96 -6.33 -1.24
CA LEU A 102 4.34 -4.94 -0.97
C LEU A 102 3.68 -4.41 0.31
N ASP A 103 2.40 -4.70 0.54
CA ASP A 103 1.68 -4.29 1.75
C ASP A 103 2.29 -4.93 3.01
N LEU A 104 2.65 -6.22 2.93
CA LEU A 104 3.34 -6.92 4.03
C LEU A 104 4.71 -6.31 4.33
N LEU A 105 5.49 -5.97 3.30
CA LEU A 105 6.79 -5.32 3.47
C LEU A 105 6.65 -3.93 4.09
N ARG A 106 5.68 -3.15 3.61
CA ARG A 106 5.38 -1.83 4.15
C ARG A 106 4.97 -1.91 5.62
N LYS A 107 4.10 -2.86 5.98
CA LYS A 107 3.71 -3.09 7.38
C LYS A 107 4.92 -3.41 8.27
N LYS A 108 5.80 -4.32 7.84
CA LYS A 108 7.04 -4.66 8.57
C LYS A 108 7.96 -3.45 8.73
N GLU A 109 8.05 -2.58 7.72
CA GLU A 109 8.85 -1.36 7.80
C GLU A 109 8.25 -0.35 8.78
N LEU A 110 6.92 -0.20 8.79
CA LEU A 110 6.22 0.63 9.77
C LEU A 110 6.42 0.12 11.21
N GLU A 111 6.32 -1.19 11.44
CA GLU A 111 6.55 -1.80 12.75
C GLU A 111 7.98 -1.52 13.24
N LYS A 112 9.00 -1.73 12.41
CA LYS A 112 10.40 -1.39 12.75
C LYS A 112 10.60 0.10 13.05
N LYS A 113 9.95 0.97 12.27
CA LYS A 113 9.99 2.42 12.50
C LYS A 113 9.35 2.77 13.85
N LEU A 114 8.21 2.17 14.17
CA LEU A 114 7.51 2.36 15.45
C LEU A 114 8.39 1.91 16.63
N ASP A 115 8.99 0.73 16.56
CA ASP A 115 9.89 0.22 17.61
C ASP A 115 11.09 1.14 17.84
N THR A 116 11.68 1.64 16.75
CA THR A 116 12.80 2.58 16.81
C THR A 116 12.38 3.91 17.46
N LEU A 117 11.19 4.40 17.15
CA LEU A 117 10.64 5.62 17.76
C LEU A 117 10.34 5.41 19.25
N MET A 118 9.74 4.28 19.61
CA MET A 118 9.47 3.92 21.00
C MET A 118 10.77 3.81 21.81
N LYS A 119 11.80 3.14 21.29
CA LYS A 119 13.11 3.05 21.95
C LYS A 119 13.72 4.44 22.17
N LYS A 120 13.72 5.30 21.15
CA LYS A 120 14.19 6.68 21.27
C LYS A 120 13.42 7.47 22.33
N HIS A 121 12.09 7.28 22.39
CA HIS A 121 11.25 7.92 23.38
C HIS A 121 11.61 7.46 24.80
N VAL A 122 11.71 6.16 25.03
CA VAL A 122 12.10 5.58 26.32
C VAL A 122 13.50 6.04 26.74
N ASP A 123 14.48 6.03 25.83
CA ASP A 123 15.84 6.51 26.10
C ASP A 123 15.86 8.01 26.45
N SER A 124 14.97 8.80 25.85
CA SER A 124 14.81 10.23 26.18
C SER A 124 14.17 10.42 27.55
N LEU A 125 13.13 9.65 27.87
CA LEU A 125 12.47 9.67 29.18
C LEU A 125 13.45 9.24 30.29
N ALA A 126 14.22 8.17 30.09
CA ALA A 126 15.21 7.69 31.04
C ALA A 126 16.34 8.71 31.27
N ARG A 127 16.79 9.41 30.21
CA ARG A 127 17.77 10.50 30.35
C ARG A 127 17.21 11.67 31.13
N LYS A 128 15.96 12.07 30.87
CA LYS A 128 15.29 13.17 31.57
C LYS A 128 15.06 12.85 33.06
N SER A 129 14.60 11.65 33.39
CA SER A 129 14.42 11.24 34.79
C SER A 129 15.75 11.15 35.54
N PHE A 130 16.82 10.70 34.88
CA PHE A 130 18.17 10.67 35.47
C PHE A 130 18.74 12.07 35.73
N THR A 131 18.56 13.02 34.81
CA THR A 131 19.00 14.41 35.01
C THR A 131 18.18 15.11 36.10
N GLU A 132 16.86 14.92 36.12
CA GLU A 132 15.97 15.43 37.18
C GLU A 132 16.38 14.91 38.56
N ASN A 133 16.59 13.59 38.70
CA ASN A 133 17.06 12.98 39.95
C ASN A 133 18.43 13.50 40.38
N ARG A 134 19.36 13.72 39.43
CA ARG A 134 20.69 14.27 39.73
C ARG A 134 20.64 15.73 40.20
N VAL A 135 19.74 16.53 39.64
CA VAL A 135 19.52 17.92 40.08
C VAL A 135 18.90 17.94 41.47
N GLN A 136 17.86 17.13 41.71
CA GLN A 136 17.24 16.98 43.03
C GLN A 136 18.24 16.57 44.11
N ASN A 137 19.07 15.55 43.85
CA ASN A 137 20.09 15.12 44.81
C ASN A 137 21.16 16.19 45.09
N ARG A 138 21.51 17.03 44.11
CA ARG A 138 22.42 18.17 44.35
C ARG A 138 21.77 19.28 45.17
N LEU A 139 20.48 19.56 44.96
CA LEU A 139 19.72 20.55 45.74
C LEU A 139 19.62 20.09 47.21
N MET A 140 19.18 18.85 47.44
CA MET A 140 19.08 18.26 48.78
C MET A 140 20.43 18.23 49.51
N LYS A 141 21.54 17.99 48.80
CA LYS A 141 22.89 18.02 49.38
C LYS A 141 23.36 19.44 49.73
N LYS A 142 23.01 20.46 48.94
CA LYS A 142 23.32 21.87 49.24
C LYS A 142 22.54 22.36 50.47
N ASP A 143 21.28 21.97 50.61
CA ASP A 143 20.45 22.36 51.75
C ASP A 143 20.90 21.72 53.06
N SER A 144 21.32 20.45 53.01
CA SER A 144 21.90 19.75 54.17
C SER A 144 23.28 20.28 54.57
N LEU A 145 24.10 20.76 53.62
CA LEU A 145 25.37 21.45 53.91
C LEU A 145 25.14 22.82 54.59
N LYS A 146 24.23 23.64 54.05
CA LYS A 146 23.83 24.93 54.67
C LYS A 146 23.28 24.75 56.10
N LYS A 147 22.53 23.67 56.34
CA LYS A 147 22.01 23.33 57.68
C LYS A 147 23.13 22.95 58.64
N LYS A 148 24.15 22.22 58.18
CA LYS A 148 25.31 21.82 59.00
C LYS A 148 26.21 23.02 59.35
N ASP A 149 26.36 23.97 58.43
CA ASP A 149 27.14 25.19 58.66
C ASP A 149 26.43 26.14 59.64
N SER A 150 25.10 26.24 59.58
CA SER A 150 24.33 27.04 60.55
C SER A 150 24.29 26.42 61.96
N LEU A 151 24.32 25.08 62.08
CA LEU A 151 24.47 24.37 63.36
C LEU A 151 25.85 24.57 63.98
N LYS A 152 26.93 24.41 63.20
CA LYS A 152 28.31 24.68 63.69
C LYS A 152 28.51 26.13 64.12
N LYS A 153 27.90 27.09 63.41
CA LYS A 153 27.97 28.51 63.78
C LYS A 153 27.24 28.80 65.10
N LYS A 154 26.11 28.11 65.37
CA LYS A 154 25.39 28.17 66.66
C LYS A 154 26.18 27.54 67.81
N ASP A 155 26.84 26.42 67.56
CA ASP A 155 27.63 25.72 68.60
C ASP A 155 28.91 26.49 68.95
N ASN A 156 29.58 27.10 67.97
CA ASN A 156 30.72 27.98 68.23
C ASN A 156 30.32 29.27 68.96
N PHE A 157 29.13 29.82 68.69
CA PHE A 157 28.62 30.99 69.39
C PHE A 157 28.29 30.68 70.86
N LYS A 158 27.80 29.49 71.17
CA LYS A 158 27.56 29.05 72.56
C LYS A 158 28.85 28.81 73.35
N LYS A 159 29.96 28.43 72.70
CA LYS A 159 31.27 28.22 73.33
C LYS A 159 32.04 29.52 73.66
N LEU A 160 31.61 30.66 73.13
CA LEU A 160 32.25 31.97 73.35
C LEU A 160 31.58 32.80 74.45
N VAL A 161 30.50 32.30 75.06
CA VAL A 161 29.66 33.02 76.05
C VAL A 161 29.70 32.34 77.43
N LEU A 162 30.67 31.45 77.66
CA LEU A 162 31.05 30.87 78.96
C LEU A 162 32.52 31.16 79.21
#